data_AF-A0A2J6TN64-F1
#
_entry.id   AF-A0A2J6TN64-F1
#
_cell.length_a   1.000
_cell.length_b   1.000
_cell.length_c   1.000
_cell.angle_alpha   90.00
_cell.angle_beta   90.00
_cell.angle_gamma   90.00
#
_symmetry.space_group_name_H-M   'P 1'
#
loop_
_entity.id
_entity.type
_entity.pdbx_description
1 polymer ?
#
loop_
_entity_poly.entity_id
_entity_poly.type
_entity_poly.pdbx_seq_one_letter_code
_entity_poly.pdbx_strand_id
1 'polypeptide(L)'
;MGGLAWIFALLPLFPRPISIELAFYDLITTKNSELDNLKTDYWKAGKIYSDVVLPTEESNARYRMLCQRAYSISFIASSESERDSLRNHSSDPQIYWTILELAPLDFLNWREALSPMTIEKSDGLTSLIRYSLEALALVVKGYERILSYFDEIIVEKDVFLDPEAHDSLLTDDEPFSRSKRYFWAITTLKEINHTVIDNIQEIENLLGVRSPMDSATESSAGEPRMDWRESRIDLTSIGGK
;
A
#
# COMPACT_ATOMS: atom_id res chain seq x y z
N MET A 1 -30.30 4.07 17.40
CA MET A 1 -28.99 4.30 18.05
C MET A 1 -28.65 3.11 18.94
N GLY A 2 -28.21 1.98 18.38
CA GLY A 2 -27.98 0.75 19.16
C GLY A 2 -26.96 -0.22 18.56
N GLY A 3 -26.15 0.22 17.59
CA GLY A 3 -25.21 -0.65 16.87
C GLY A 3 -23.80 -0.74 17.47
N LEU A 4 -23.36 0.26 18.24
CA LEU A 4 -21.96 0.36 18.72
C LEU A 4 -21.73 -0.25 20.10
N ALA A 5 -22.79 -0.56 20.87
CA ALA A 5 -22.67 -1.11 22.22
C ALA A 5 -22.01 -2.51 22.26
N TRP A 6 -22.07 -3.25 21.16
CA TRP A 6 -21.53 -4.62 21.06
C TRP A 6 -20.01 -4.64 20.86
N ILE A 7 -19.44 -3.57 20.28
CA ILE A 7 -17.98 -3.43 20.08
C ILE A 7 -17.27 -3.27 21.44
N PHE A 8 -17.90 -2.57 22.39
CA PHE A 8 -17.34 -2.34 23.72
C PHE A 8 -17.41 -3.58 24.64
N ALA A 9 -18.33 -4.52 24.39
CA ALA A 9 -18.47 -5.74 25.19
C ALA A 9 -17.37 -6.80 24.91
N LEU A 10 -16.57 -6.61 23.86
CA LEU A 10 -15.49 -7.53 23.46
C LEU A 10 -14.09 -7.08 23.93
N LEU A 11 -13.95 -5.87 24.49
CA LEU A 11 -12.64 -5.35 24.90
C LEU A 11 -11.89 -6.18 25.97
N PRO A 12 -12.52 -6.87 26.94
CA PRO A 12 -11.78 -7.74 27.85
C PRO A 12 -11.40 -9.11 27.24
N LEU A 13 -11.67 -9.35 25.95
CA LEU A 13 -11.42 -10.63 25.26
C LEU A 13 -10.32 -10.59 24.19
N PHE A 14 -9.58 -9.49 24.04
CA PHE A 14 -8.46 -9.41 23.09
C PHE A 14 -7.11 -9.55 23.80
N PRO A 15 -6.58 -10.77 24.02
CA PRO A 15 -5.18 -10.97 24.40
C PRO A 15 -4.22 -10.75 23.21
N ARG A 16 -4.69 -10.21 22.07
CA ARG A 16 -3.90 -10.04 20.86
C ARG A 16 -3.84 -8.57 20.45
N PRO A 17 -2.65 -8.06 20.08
CA PRO A 17 -2.54 -6.73 19.52
C PRO A 17 -3.38 -6.61 18.24
N ILE A 18 -4.00 -5.45 18.06
CA ILE A 18 -4.65 -5.10 16.79
C ILE A 18 -3.59 -4.39 15.96
N SER A 19 -3.22 -4.95 14.81
CA SER A 19 -2.17 -4.39 13.95
C SER A 19 -2.69 -4.13 12.55
N ILE A 20 -2.22 -3.07 11.90
CA ILE A 20 -2.41 -2.83 10.47
C ILE A 20 -1.05 -2.79 9.82
N GLU A 21 -0.87 -3.57 8.77
CA GLU A 21 0.34 -3.59 7.96
C GLU A 21 0.01 -3.20 6.52
N LEU A 22 0.61 -2.13 6.03
CA LEU A 22 0.44 -1.64 4.67
C LEU A 22 1.77 -1.73 3.94
N ALA A 23 1.77 -2.34 2.77
CA ALA A 23 2.88 -2.24 1.82
C ALA A 23 2.45 -1.33 0.67
N PHE A 24 3.32 -0.47 0.15
CA PHE A 24 2.94 0.41 -0.95
C PHE A 24 4.14 0.83 -1.78
N TYR A 25 3.88 1.41 -2.93
CA TYR A 25 4.91 2.02 -3.77
C TYR A 25 4.84 3.53 -3.68
N ASP A 26 6.00 4.17 -3.71
CA ASP A 26 6.13 5.61 -3.74
C ASP A 26 7.20 6.06 -4.76
N LEU A 27 7.02 7.27 -5.28
CA LEU A 27 8.03 7.96 -6.06
C LEU A 27 8.88 8.84 -5.15
N ILE A 28 10.18 8.57 -5.14
CA ILE A 28 11.17 9.36 -4.42
C ILE A 28 12.13 10.00 -5.40
N THR A 29 12.65 11.18 -5.05
CA THR A 29 13.66 11.88 -5.83
C THR A 29 14.94 11.95 -5.00
N THR A 30 15.99 11.29 -5.46
CA THR A 30 17.25 11.15 -4.70
C THR A 30 18.47 11.27 -5.62
N LYS A 31 19.66 11.48 -5.04
CA LYS A 31 20.92 11.49 -5.79
C LYS A 31 21.36 10.06 -6.11
N ASN A 32 22.07 9.87 -7.21
CA ASN A 32 22.58 8.53 -7.56
C ASN A 32 23.53 7.94 -6.50
N SER A 33 24.22 8.77 -5.72
CA SER A 33 25.08 8.32 -4.61
C SER A 33 24.31 7.78 -3.39
N GLU A 34 23.04 8.18 -3.24
CA GLU A 34 22.16 7.72 -2.15
C GLU A 34 21.40 6.44 -2.55
N LEU A 35 21.43 6.09 -3.85
CA LEU A 35 20.74 4.93 -4.43
C LEU A 35 21.13 3.61 -3.77
N ASP A 36 22.42 3.38 -3.59
CA ASP A 36 22.93 2.12 -3.06
C ASP A 36 22.56 1.93 -1.58
N ASN A 37 22.31 3.02 -0.86
CA ASN A 37 21.86 2.97 0.54
C ASN A 37 20.37 2.63 0.67
N LEU A 38 19.59 2.86 -0.39
CA LEU A 38 18.14 2.61 -0.39
C LEU A 38 17.80 1.19 -0.85
N LYS A 39 18.71 0.53 -1.57
CA LYS A 39 18.57 -0.88 -1.93
C LYS A 39 18.92 -1.72 -0.71
N THR A 40 17.95 -2.49 -0.26
CA THR A 40 18.16 -3.54 0.73
C THR A 40 17.67 -4.85 0.14
N ASP A 41 18.07 -5.98 0.72
CA ASP A 41 17.58 -7.29 0.30
C ASP A 41 16.05 -7.45 0.47
N TYR A 42 15.43 -6.55 1.25
CA TYR A 42 14.02 -6.61 1.63
C TYR A 42 13.16 -5.58 0.88
N TRP A 43 13.71 -4.42 0.51
CA TRP A 43 12.98 -3.34 -0.12
C TRP A 43 13.33 -3.20 -1.60
N LYS A 44 12.33 -3.38 -2.47
CA LYS A 44 12.47 -3.19 -3.92
C LYS A 44 12.57 -1.69 -4.23
N ALA A 45 13.69 -1.27 -4.82
CA ALA A 45 13.89 0.10 -5.27
C ALA A 45 14.55 0.13 -6.66
N GLY A 46 14.00 0.91 -7.57
CA GLY A 46 14.46 0.96 -8.96
C GLY A 46 14.28 2.32 -9.61
N LYS A 47 15.15 2.63 -10.58
CA LYS A 47 14.99 3.79 -11.45
C LYS A 47 13.75 3.60 -12.33
N ILE A 48 13.02 4.68 -12.56
CA ILE A 48 11.87 4.67 -13.46
C ILE A 48 12.29 4.88 -14.91
N TYR A 49 11.48 4.40 -15.84
CA TYR A 49 11.79 4.42 -17.27
C TYR A 49 11.72 5.85 -17.84
N SER A 50 12.61 6.22 -18.77
CA SER A 50 12.59 7.56 -19.39
C SER A 50 12.67 8.74 -18.41
N ASP A 51 13.29 8.58 -17.23
CA ASP A 51 13.52 9.72 -16.34
C ASP A 51 14.55 10.66 -16.98
N VAL A 52 14.05 11.74 -17.60
CA VAL A 52 14.90 12.82 -18.09
C VAL A 52 15.49 13.50 -16.87
N VAL A 53 16.79 13.31 -16.69
CA VAL A 53 17.58 13.97 -15.65
C VAL A 53 17.19 15.45 -15.61
N LEU A 54 16.63 15.90 -14.49
CA LEU A 54 16.45 17.34 -14.28
C LEU A 54 17.84 17.98 -14.46
N PRO A 55 18.02 18.90 -15.42
CA PRO A 55 19.33 19.43 -15.77
C PRO A 55 19.83 20.26 -14.60
N THR A 56 20.56 19.59 -13.73
CA THR A 56 21.39 20.17 -12.69
C THR A 56 22.78 19.64 -12.96
N GLU A 57 23.77 20.52 -12.81
CA GLU A 57 25.19 20.24 -13.08
C GLU A 57 25.55 18.80 -12.67
N GLU A 58 26.30 18.09 -13.51
CA GLU A 58 26.47 16.62 -13.51
C GLU A 58 26.76 15.97 -12.13
N SER A 59 27.23 16.73 -11.14
CA SER A 59 27.43 16.26 -9.76
C SER A 59 26.17 16.19 -8.88
N ASN A 60 25.04 16.79 -9.29
CA ASN A 60 23.81 16.91 -8.49
C ASN A 60 22.56 16.33 -9.19
N ALA A 61 22.74 15.57 -10.27
CA ALA A 61 21.65 14.90 -10.96
C ALA A 61 20.78 14.09 -9.98
N ARG A 62 19.51 14.48 -9.89
CA ARG A 62 18.49 13.77 -9.11
C ARG A 62 17.69 12.88 -10.03
N TYR A 63 17.45 11.66 -9.57
CA TYR A 63 16.66 10.66 -10.26
C TYR A 63 15.40 10.38 -9.46
N ARG A 64 14.29 10.27 -10.17
CA ARG A 64 13.06 9.70 -9.65
C ARG A 64 13.18 8.18 -9.62
N MET A 65 12.69 7.59 -8.56
CA MET A 65 12.73 6.17 -8.33
C MET A 65 11.39 5.67 -7.81
N LEU A 66 11.05 4.46 -8.22
CA LEU A 66 9.94 3.72 -7.65
C LEU A 66 10.49 2.84 -6.53
N CYS A 67 9.96 3.03 -5.33
CA CYS A 67 10.39 2.32 -4.13
C CYS A 67 9.20 1.68 -3.43
N GLN A 68 9.36 0.41 -3.06
CA GLN A 68 8.47 -0.25 -2.14
C GLN A 68 8.73 0.25 -0.72
N ARG A 69 7.67 0.50 0.02
CA ARG A 69 7.66 0.98 1.41
C ARG A 69 6.65 0.17 2.21
N ALA A 70 6.77 0.24 3.53
CA ALA A 70 5.73 -0.26 4.41
C ALA A 70 5.46 0.70 5.56
N TYR A 71 4.26 0.55 6.09
CA TYR A 71 3.77 1.20 7.28
C TYR A 71 3.11 0.15 8.17
N SER A 72 3.45 0.12 9.45
CA SER A 72 2.83 -0.79 10.41
C SER A 72 2.41 -0.02 11.64
N ILE A 73 1.19 -0.25 12.12
CA ILE A 73 0.72 0.31 13.38
C ILE A 73 0.06 -0.77 14.22
N SER A 74 0.43 -0.85 15.50
CA SER A 74 -0.07 -1.85 16.43
C SER A 74 -0.60 -1.21 17.70
N PHE A 75 -1.81 -1.59 18.08
CA PHE A 75 -2.47 -1.22 19.32
C PHE A 75 -2.38 -2.35 20.33
N ILE A 76 -1.85 -2.04 21.51
CA ILE A 76 -1.66 -2.97 22.61
C ILE A 76 -2.39 -2.40 23.83
N ALA A 77 -3.47 -3.06 24.25
CA ALA A 77 -4.12 -2.77 25.51
C ALA A 77 -3.50 -3.63 26.62
N SER A 78 -3.25 -3.03 27.78
CA SER A 78 -2.76 -3.71 28.98
C SER A 78 -3.74 -3.45 30.13
N SER A 79 -4.24 -4.52 30.74
CA SER A 79 -4.95 -4.46 32.01
C SER A 79 -3.98 -4.75 33.15
N GLU A 80 -3.93 -3.89 34.17
CA GLU A 80 -3.16 -4.15 35.40
C GLU A 80 -3.62 -5.41 36.15
N SER A 81 -4.77 -5.98 35.80
CA SER A 81 -5.32 -7.22 36.39
C SER A 81 -4.40 -8.43 36.29
N GLU A 82 -3.44 -8.47 35.34
CA GLU A 82 -2.55 -9.62 35.19
C GLU A 82 -1.34 -9.60 36.13
N ARG A 83 -0.99 -8.44 36.73
CA ARG A 83 0.18 -8.33 37.62
C ARG A 83 -0.16 -8.17 39.10
N ASP A 84 -1.37 -7.73 39.45
CA ASP A 84 -1.66 -7.24 40.81
C ASP A 84 -2.72 -8.04 41.58
N SER A 85 -2.74 -9.37 41.44
CA SER A 85 -3.54 -10.27 42.28
C SER A 85 -3.13 -10.30 43.77
N LEU A 86 -2.29 -9.36 44.21
CA LEU A 86 -1.75 -9.25 45.57
C LEU A 86 -2.04 -7.91 46.28
N ARG A 87 -2.76 -6.95 45.67
CA ARG A 87 -3.09 -5.67 46.33
C ARG A 87 -4.59 -5.37 46.37
N ASN A 88 -5.08 -5.32 47.61
CA ASN A 88 -6.48 -5.07 47.97
C ASN A 88 -6.97 -3.64 47.63
N HIS A 89 -8.22 -3.60 47.19
CA HIS A 89 -9.27 -2.59 47.36
C HIS A 89 -9.23 -1.25 46.57
N SER A 90 -10.21 -1.14 45.66
CA SER A 90 -11.13 0.00 45.42
C SER A 90 -10.83 1.05 44.33
N SER A 91 -9.93 0.78 43.39
CA SER A 91 -9.83 1.60 42.17
C SER A 91 -10.37 0.82 40.99
N ASP A 92 -11.25 1.42 40.19
CA ASP A 92 -11.64 0.87 38.88
C ASP A 92 -10.38 0.44 38.10
N PRO A 93 -10.39 -0.70 37.40
CA PRO A 93 -9.21 -1.20 36.69
C PRO A 93 -8.73 -0.14 35.71
N GLN A 94 -7.52 0.39 35.94
CA GLN A 94 -6.93 1.37 35.04
C GLN A 94 -6.46 0.65 33.78
N ILE A 95 -7.11 0.96 32.65
CA ILE A 95 -6.75 0.41 31.34
C ILE A 95 -5.69 1.30 30.74
N TYR A 96 -4.51 0.74 30.51
CA TYR A 96 -3.45 1.41 29.75
C TYR A 96 -3.45 0.89 28.32
N TRP A 97 -3.02 1.73 27.40
CA TRP A 97 -2.85 1.35 26.02
C TRP A 97 -1.60 1.99 25.43
N THR A 98 -1.01 1.28 24.47
CA THR A 98 0.17 1.69 23.72
C THR A 98 -0.11 1.54 22.24
N ILE A 99 0.26 2.56 21.47
CA ILE A 99 0.31 2.49 20.01
C ILE A 99 1.78 2.45 19.62
N LEU A 100 2.17 1.43 18.86
CA LEU A 100 3.48 1.31 18.23
C LEU A 100 3.31 1.61 16.73
N GLU A 101 3.95 2.66 16.25
CA GLU A 101 3.93 3.06 14.83
C GLU A 101 5.33 2.89 14.23
N LEU A 102 5.40 2.15 13.13
CA LEU A 102 6.58 1.97 12.30
C LEU A 102 6.29 2.57 10.92
N ALA A 103 6.88 3.72 10.66
CA ALA A 103 6.64 4.47 9.43
C ALA A 103 7.96 4.81 8.70
N PRO A 104 7.93 5.00 7.37
CA PRO A 104 9.06 5.56 6.65
C PRO A 104 9.48 6.92 7.24
N LEU A 105 10.77 7.26 7.18
CA LEU A 105 11.28 8.49 7.82
C LEU A 105 10.53 9.75 7.36
N ASP A 106 10.24 9.83 6.06
CA ASP A 106 9.59 10.96 5.41
C ASP A 106 8.09 11.09 5.76
N PHE A 107 7.50 10.01 6.29
CA PHE A 107 6.09 9.95 6.68
C PHE A 107 5.78 10.91 7.83
N LEU A 108 6.75 11.10 8.74
CA LEU A 108 6.64 12.02 9.87
C LEU A 108 6.60 13.49 9.43
N ASN A 109 7.37 13.84 8.39
CA ASN A 109 7.39 15.20 7.84
C ASN A 109 6.02 15.58 7.24
N TRP A 110 5.30 14.61 6.66
CA TRP A 110 3.95 14.84 6.17
C TRP A 110 2.90 14.94 7.27
N ARG A 111 3.09 14.24 8.39
CA ARG A 111 2.14 14.29 9.52
C ARG A 111 2.05 15.68 10.12
N GLU A 112 3.17 16.39 10.23
CA GLU A 112 3.18 17.79 10.70
C GLU A 112 2.35 18.72 9.79
N ALA A 113 2.28 18.42 8.49
CA ALA A 113 1.46 19.15 7.53
C ALA A 113 -0.05 18.82 7.64
N LEU A 114 -0.42 17.69 8.25
CA LEU A 114 -1.81 17.25 8.44
C LEU A 114 -2.48 17.83 9.70
N SER A 115 -1.93 18.91 10.25
CA SER A 115 -2.33 19.66 11.45
C SER A 115 -1.73 19.14 12.77
N PRO A 116 -1.09 20.00 13.58
CA PRO A 116 -0.60 19.62 14.91
C PRO A 116 -1.79 19.37 15.83
N MET A 117 -1.90 18.14 16.34
CA MET A 117 -3.07 17.70 17.10
C MET A 117 -2.83 17.78 18.61
N THR A 118 -3.74 18.45 19.31
CA THR A 118 -3.88 18.33 20.77
C THR A 118 -4.45 16.96 21.10
N ILE A 119 -3.70 16.17 21.87
CA ILE A 119 -4.08 14.85 22.40
C ILE A 119 -5.12 15.06 23.51
N GLU A 120 -6.28 15.61 23.20
CA GLU A 120 -7.36 15.71 24.17
C GLU A 120 -8.23 14.46 24.12
N LYS A 121 -8.09 13.62 25.15
CA LYS A 121 -9.01 12.55 25.58
C LYS A 121 -9.60 11.67 24.46
N SER A 122 -8.83 11.26 23.46
CA SER A 122 -9.23 10.15 22.59
C SER A 122 -8.95 8.82 23.27
N ASP A 123 -9.87 7.86 23.17
CA ASP A 123 -9.56 6.48 23.54
C ASP A 123 -8.51 5.90 22.57
N GLY A 124 -7.87 4.81 22.98
CA GLY A 124 -6.77 4.22 22.23
C GLY A 124 -7.18 3.66 20.86
N LEU A 125 -8.41 3.18 20.72
CA LEU A 125 -8.93 2.66 19.44
C LEU A 125 -9.24 3.77 18.44
N THR A 126 -9.82 4.87 18.90
CA THR A 126 -10.03 6.09 18.11
C THR A 126 -8.69 6.63 17.63
N SER A 127 -7.68 6.58 18.50
CA SER A 127 -6.31 6.97 18.14
C SER A 127 -5.75 6.06 17.06
N LEU A 128 -5.85 4.73 17.21
CA LEU A 128 -5.44 3.75 16.20
C LEU A 128 -6.10 4.03 14.84
N ILE A 129 -7.42 4.09 14.78
CA ILE A 129 -8.18 4.32 13.54
C ILE A 129 -7.72 5.61 12.86
N ARG A 130 -7.51 6.68 13.64
CA ARG A 130 -7.05 7.95 13.10
C ARG A 130 -5.67 7.83 12.44
N TYR A 131 -4.69 7.26 13.14
CA TYR A 131 -3.35 7.05 12.58
C TYR A 131 -3.39 6.17 11.32
N SER A 132 -4.21 5.12 11.32
CA SER A 132 -4.42 4.28 10.14
C SER A 132 -5.00 5.05 8.96
N LEU A 133 -5.99 5.93 9.19
CA LEU A 133 -6.56 6.77 8.13
C LEU A 133 -5.55 7.80 7.58
N GLU A 134 -4.73 8.39 8.45
CA GLU A 134 -3.64 9.28 8.05
C GLU A 134 -2.63 8.54 7.17
N ALA A 135 -2.25 7.32 7.56
CA ALA A 135 -1.34 6.49 6.77
C ALA A 135 -1.93 6.12 5.41
N LEU A 136 -3.20 5.73 5.36
CA LEU A 136 -3.90 5.46 4.10
C LEU A 136 -3.95 6.68 3.18
N ALA A 137 -4.23 7.86 3.73
CA ALA A 137 -4.22 9.10 2.96
C ALA A 137 -2.84 9.38 2.33
N LEU A 138 -1.76 9.05 3.03
CA LEU A 138 -0.40 9.19 2.51
C LEU A 138 -0.08 8.16 1.44
N VAL A 139 -0.52 6.91 1.61
CA VAL A 139 -0.40 5.87 0.59
C VAL A 139 -1.12 6.29 -0.69
N VAL A 140 -2.35 6.81 -0.58
CA VAL A 140 -3.13 7.32 -1.72
C VAL A 140 -2.37 8.46 -2.43
N LYS A 141 -1.83 9.43 -1.69
CA LYS A 141 -1.00 10.50 -2.28
C LYS A 141 0.26 9.98 -2.98
N GLY A 142 0.84 8.87 -2.49
CA GLY A 142 1.92 8.16 -3.20
C GLY A 142 1.47 7.64 -4.55
N TYR A 143 0.32 6.98 -4.59
CA TYR A 143 -0.25 6.47 -5.84
C TYR A 143 -0.69 7.57 -6.81
N GLU A 144 -1.23 8.68 -6.32
CA GLU A 144 -1.57 9.85 -7.17
C GLU A 144 -0.33 10.42 -7.87
N ARG A 145 0.83 10.48 -7.18
CA ARG A 145 2.11 10.89 -7.78
C ARG A 145 2.56 9.90 -8.84
N ILE A 146 2.42 8.60 -8.58
CA ILE A 146 2.76 7.55 -9.55
C ILE A 146 1.86 7.65 -10.80
N LEU A 147 0.55 7.84 -10.61
CA LEU A 147 -0.40 8.02 -11.71
C LEU A 147 -0.08 9.25 -12.53
N SER A 148 0.21 10.39 -11.88
CA SER A 148 0.63 11.62 -12.58
C SER A 148 1.88 11.39 -13.43
N TYR A 149 2.84 10.62 -12.92
CA TYR A 149 4.02 10.25 -13.70
C TYR A 149 3.67 9.34 -14.89
N PHE A 150 2.78 8.35 -14.73
CA PHE A 150 2.30 7.54 -15.85
C PHE A 150 1.61 8.38 -16.93
N ASP A 151 0.82 9.36 -16.52
CA ASP A 151 0.17 10.31 -17.41
C ASP A 151 1.18 11.17 -18.21
N GLU A 152 2.34 11.50 -17.61
CA GLU A 152 3.43 12.21 -18.30
C GLU A 152 4.15 11.34 -19.33
N ILE A 153 4.37 10.04 -19.03
CA ILE A 153 5.18 9.17 -19.89
C ILE A 153 4.37 8.46 -20.99
N ILE A 154 3.06 8.31 -20.80
CA ILE A 154 2.10 7.75 -21.77
C ILE A 154 1.40 8.94 -22.45
N VAL A 155 2.11 9.60 -23.35
CA VAL A 155 1.66 10.84 -24.03
C VAL A 155 0.61 10.53 -25.10
N GLU A 156 0.63 9.33 -25.68
CA GLU A 156 -0.22 8.93 -26.79
C GLU A 156 -1.61 8.43 -26.34
N LYS A 157 -2.28 9.20 -25.46
CA LYS A 157 -3.52 8.80 -24.79
C LYS A 157 -4.64 8.39 -25.74
N ASP A 158 -4.71 8.93 -26.95
CA ASP A 158 -5.80 8.62 -27.90
C ASP A 158 -5.39 7.59 -28.96
N VAL A 159 -4.13 7.14 -28.98
CA VAL A 159 -3.64 6.22 -30.02
C VAL A 159 -4.30 4.83 -29.92
N PHE A 160 -4.83 4.45 -28.76
CA PHE A 160 -5.62 3.20 -28.64
C PHE A 160 -6.93 3.20 -29.43
N LEU A 161 -7.43 4.38 -29.85
CA LEU A 161 -8.64 4.51 -30.66
C LEU A 161 -8.39 4.30 -32.16
N ASP A 162 -7.13 4.27 -32.58
CA ASP A 162 -6.70 4.04 -33.96
C ASP A 162 -5.80 2.79 -34.01
N PRO A 163 -6.34 1.64 -34.47
CA PRO A 163 -5.57 0.39 -34.54
C PRO A 163 -4.27 0.50 -35.36
N GLU A 164 -4.25 1.30 -36.42
CA GLU A 164 -3.05 1.46 -37.26
C GLU A 164 -1.98 2.27 -36.53
N ALA A 165 -2.38 3.36 -35.87
CA ALA A 165 -1.48 4.13 -35.02
C ALA A 165 -1.02 3.32 -33.80
N HIS A 166 -1.87 2.48 -33.23
CA HIS A 166 -1.52 1.58 -32.12
C HIS A 166 -0.49 0.53 -32.54
N ASP A 167 -0.68 -0.12 -33.69
CA ASP A 167 0.30 -1.09 -34.20
C ASP A 167 1.65 -0.43 -34.51
N SER A 168 1.64 0.84 -34.92
CA SER A 168 2.87 1.61 -35.13
C SER A 168 3.68 1.84 -33.83
N LEU A 169 3.06 1.75 -32.64
CA LEU A 169 3.76 1.82 -31.35
C LEU A 169 4.72 0.64 -31.15
N LEU A 170 4.49 -0.47 -31.85
CA LEU A 170 5.32 -1.67 -31.78
C LEU A 170 6.54 -1.58 -32.71
N THR A 171 6.55 -0.66 -33.69
CA THR A 171 7.52 -0.62 -34.78
C THR A 171 8.23 0.73 -34.89
N ASP A 172 8.63 1.32 -33.76
CA ASP A 172 9.39 2.60 -33.76
C ASP A 172 10.81 2.43 -34.34
N ASP A 173 11.31 3.49 -35.01
CA ASP A 173 12.57 3.52 -35.78
C ASP A 173 13.85 3.46 -34.91
N GLU A 174 13.71 3.68 -33.61
CA GLU A 174 14.76 3.50 -32.59
C GLU A 174 14.41 2.27 -31.73
N PRO A 175 15.34 1.31 -31.46
CA PRO A 175 15.00 -0.09 -31.15
C PRO A 175 13.97 -0.24 -30.02
N PHE A 176 12.70 -0.25 -30.42
CA PHE A 176 11.53 -0.53 -29.59
C PHE A 176 11.41 0.36 -28.35
N SER A 177 11.84 1.63 -28.42
CA SER A 177 11.93 2.53 -27.26
C SER A 177 10.56 2.78 -26.61
N ARG A 178 9.51 2.97 -27.42
CA ARG A 178 8.11 3.14 -27.00
C ARG A 178 7.53 1.86 -26.43
N SER A 179 7.59 0.75 -27.15
CA SER A 179 7.02 -0.52 -26.67
C SER A 179 7.66 -0.97 -25.35
N LYS A 180 8.98 -0.81 -25.18
CA LYS A 180 9.65 -1.03 -23.88
C LYS A 180 9.09 -0.18 -22.74
N ARG A 181 8.77 1.10 -23.01
CA ARG A 181 8.13 1.99 -22.02
C ARG A 181 6.75 1.48 -21.61
N TYR A 182 5.92 1.11 -22.59
CA TYR A 182 4.58 0.55 -22.34
C TYR A 182 4.65 -0.78 -21.58
N PHE A 183 5.54 -1.69 -21.97
CA PHE A 183 5.76 -2.95 -21.25
C PHE A 183 6.20 -2.70 -19.81
N TRP A 184 7.14 -1.78 -19.59
CA TRP A 184 7.55 -1.39 -18.25
C TRP A 184 6.38 -0.82 -17.43
N ALA A 185 5.55 0.04 -18.05
CA ALA A 185 4.39 0.63 -17.38
C ALA A 185 3.35 -0.41 -16.99
N ILE A 186 2.97 -1.30 -17.90
CA ILE A 186 1.99 -2.37 -17.67
C ILE A 186 2.48 -3.31 -16.57
N THR A 187 3.74 -3.74 -16.63
CA THR A 187 4.32 -4.63 -15.61
C THR A 187 4.40 -3.95 -14.24
N THR A 188 4.74 -2.67 -14.18
CA THR A 188 4.75 -1.88 -12.95
C THR A 188 3.35 -1.72 -12.36
N LEU A 189 2.37 -1.32 -13.17
CA LEU A 189 0.97 -1.15 -12.74
C LEU A 189 0.38 -2.47 -12.24
N LYS A 190 0.74 -3.58 -12.89
CA LYS A 190 0.33 -4.92 -12.44
C LYS A 190 0.86 -5.21 -11.03
N GLU A 191 2.13 -4.94 -10.74
CA GLU A 191 2.70 -5.13 -9.39
C GLU A 191 2.01 -4.23 -8.36
N ILE A 192 1.84 -2.94 -8.67
CA ILE A 192 1.14 -1.99 -7.78
C ILE A 192 -0.28 -2.47 -7.48
N ASN A 193 -1.00 -2.96 -8.49
CA ASN A 193 -2.36 -3.47 -8.31
C ASN A 193 -2.42 -4.66 -7.33
N HIS A 194 -1.44 -5.58 -7.37
CA HIS A 194 -1.38 -6.66 -6.38
C HIS A 194 -1.22 -6.10 -4.97
N THR A 195 -0.29 -5.16 -4.77
CA THR A 195 -0.08 -4.53 -3.47
C THR A 195 -1.32 -3.78 -2.95
N VAL A 196 -2.08 -3.11 -3.82
CA VAL A 196 -3.34 -2.47 -3.45
C VAL A 196 -4.38 -3.49 -3.01
N ILE A 197 -4.52 -4.60 -3.74
CA ILE A 197 -5.45 -5.69 -3.39
C ILE A 197 -5.08 -6.29 -2.04
N ASP A 198 -3.78 -6.55 -1.80
CA ASP A 198 -3.30 -7.10 -0.54
C ASP A 198 -3.62 -6.17 0.64
N ASN A 199 -3.40 -4.86 0.49
CA ASN A 199 -3.76 -3.87 1.52
C ASN A 199 -5.27 -3.81 1.77
N ILE A 200 -6.10 -3.87 0.72
CA ILE A 200 -7.56 -3.88 0.87
C ILE A 200 -7.98 -5.11 1.68
N GLN A 201 -7.45 -6.28 1.35
CA GLN A 201 -7.74 -7.52 2.06
C GLN A 201 -7.34 -7.44 3.54
N GLU A 202 -6.17 -6.88 3.84
CA GLU A 202 -5.71 -6.66 5.21
C GLU A 202 -6.69 -5.77 6.00
N ILE A 203 -7.11 -4.65 5.39
CA ILE A 203 -8.06 -3.72 6.01
C ILE A 203 -9.44 -4.38 6.20
N GLU A 204 -9.93 -5.14 5.22
CA GLU A 204 -11.21 -5.87 5.31
C GLU A 204 -11.17 -6.92 6.43
N ASN A 205 -10.07 -7.67 6.55
CA ASN A 205 -9.86 -8.64 7.61
C ASN A 205 -9.92 -7.97 8.99
N LEU A 206 -9.29 -6.81 9.12
CA LEU A 206 -9.28 -6.04 10.37
C LEU A 206 -10.66 -5.46 10.74
N LEU A 207 -11.40 -5.00 9.75
CA LEU A 207 -12.76 -4.48 9.94
C LEU A 207 -13.79 -5.61 10.14
N GLY A 208 -13.41 -6.87 9.93
CA GLY A 208 -14.32 -8.01 9.97
C GLY A 208 -15.39 -7.93 8.87
N VAL A 209 -15.12 -7.22 7.77
CA VAL A 209 -16.03 -7.11 6.63
C VAL A 209 -16.01 -8.45 5.91
N ARG A 210 -17.08 -9.24 6.07
CA ARG A 210 -17.28 -10.43 5.26
C ARG A 210 -17.48 -10.00 3.82
N SER A 211 -16.68 -10.55 2.91
CA SER A 211 -16.88 -10.34 1.48
C SER A 211 -18.30 -10.79 1.11
N PRO A 212 -19.07 -9.99 0.35
CA PRO A 212 -20.38 -10.44 -0.12
C PRO A 212 -20.30 -11.71 -0.98
N MET A 213 -19.11 -12.08 -1.50
CA MET A 213 -18.87 -13.33 -2.19
C MET A 213 -19.09 -14.58 -1.32
N ASP A 214 -18.87 -14.49 -0.01
CA ASP A 214 -19.03 -15.66 0.87
C ASP A 214 -20.50 -16.03 1.09
N SER A 215 -21.41 -15.05 0.94
CA SER A 215 -22.86 -15.25 1.05
C SER A 215 -23.50 -15.90 -0.19
N ALA A 216 -22.81 -15.88 -1.34
CA ALA A 216 -23.30 -16.49 -2.58
C ALA A 216 -22.99 -17.99 -2.68
N THR A 217 -22.00 -18.48 -1.93
CA THR A 217 -21.52 -19.87 -2.00
C THR A 217 -22.35 -20.88 -1.21
N GLU A 218 -23.26 -20.44 -0.33
CA GLU A 218 -24.17 -21.37 0.38
C GLU A 218 -25.53 -21.58 -0.32
N SER A 219 -25.82 -20.87 -1.43
CA SER A 219 -27.13 -20.98 -2.11
C SER A 219 -27.09 -21.54 -3.55
N SER A 220 -25.94 -21.97 -4.08
CA SER A 220 -25.87 -22.48 -5.45
C SER A 220 -24.97 -23.71 -5.54
N ALA A 221 -25.49 -24.84 -5.05
CA ALA A 221 -24.99 -26.14 -5.45
C ALA A 221 -25.29 -26.36 -6.94
N GLY A 222 -24.25 -26.38 -7.77
CA GLY A 222 -24.30 -26.96 -9.10
C GLY A 222 -24.02 -26.00 -10.25
N GLU A 223 -22.80 -25.47 -10.34
CA GLU A 223 -22.21 -25.14 -11.64
C GLU A 223 -20.67 -25.23 -11.54
N PRO A 224 -19.97 -25.89 -12.48
CA PRO A 224 -18.53 -26.03 -12.43
C PRO A 224 -17.89 -24.68 -12.76
N ARG A 225 -17.31 -24.06 -11.74
CA ARG A 225 -16.66 -22.75 -11.79
C ARG A 225 -15.32 -22.88 -12.53
N MET A 226 -15.20 -22.21 -13.67
CA MET A 226 -13.97 -22.13 -14.46
C MET A 226 -12.91 -21.36 -13.66
N ASP A 227 -11.78 -22.01 -13.35
CA ASP A 227 -10.68 -21.42 -12.60
C ASP A 227 -9.76 -20.62 -13.54
N TRP A 228 -9.86 -19.29 -13.49
CA TRP A 228 -9.02 -18.39 -14.27
C TRP A 228 -7.54 -18.46 -13.87
N ARG A 229 -7.18 -19.11 -12.75
CA ARG A 229 -5.79 -19.30 -12.31
C ARG A 229 -5.00 -20.33 -13.13
N GLU A 230 -5.67 -21.13 -13.96
CA GLU A 230 -5.01 -22.07 -14.89
C GLU A 230 -4.70 -21.45 -16.27
N SER A 231 -5.12 -20.21 -16.54
CA SER A 231 -4.74 -19.49 -17.77
C SER A 231 -3.35 -18.86 -17.67
N ARG A 232 -2.33 -19.66 -17.30
CA ARG A 232 -0.94 -19.30 -17.56
C ARG A 232 -0.67 -19.59 -19.04
N ILE A 233 -0.64 -18.53 -19.85
CA ILE A 233 -0.01 -18.60 -21.17
C ILE A 233 1.47 -18.83 -20.93
N ASP A 234 1.94 -20.04 -21.25
CA ASP A 234 3.34 -20.40 -21.20
C ASP A 234 4.07 -19.78 -22.40
N LEU A 235 4.69 -18.62 -22.18
CA LEU A 235 5.45 -17.90 -23.21
C LEU A 235 6.83 -18.52 -23.51
N THR A 236 7.13 -19.71 -22.97
CA THR A 236 8.40 -20.39 -23.26
C THR A 236 8.41 -21.16 -24.59
N SER A 237 7.30 -21.20 -25.34
CA SER A 237 7.24 -21.92 -26.62
C SER A 237 7.40 -21.07 -27.89
N ILE A 238 7.64 -19.76 -27.79
CA ILE A 238 7.91 -18.89 -28.96
C ILE A 238 9.42 -18.63 -29.04
N GLY A 239 10.16 -19.70 -29.36
CA GLY A 239 11.61 -19.69 -29.47
C GLY A 239 12.10 -20.97 -30.13
N GLY A 240 11.60 -21.26 -31.33
CA GLY A 240 11.88 -22.48 -32.06
C GLY A 240 11.88 -22.28 -33.57
N LYS A 241 13.09 -22.02 -34.09
CA LYS A 241 13.55 -21.89 -35.49
C LYS A 241 13.47 -20.52 -36.14
#